data_AF-I1C1I0-F1
#
_entry.id   AF-I1C1I0-F1
#
_cell.length_a   1.000
_cell.length_b   1.000
_cell.length_c   1.000
_cell.angle_alpha   90.00
_cell.angle_beta   90.00
_cell.angle_gamma   90.00
#
_symmetry.space_group_name_H-M   'P 1'
#
loop_
_entity.id
_entity.type
_entity.pdbx_description
1 polymer ?
#
loop_
_entity_poly.entity_id
_entity_poly.type
_entity_poly.pdbx_seq_one_letter_code
_entity_poly.pdbx_strand_id
1 'polypeptide(L)'
;MYQQMLYQQQHQPQQYGFSNETAFMDNDNIDLYQNYMIHNNNCHQYSYAIDQIPDKAEKAQKRAEHNAIERARRESLNTKLQQLALSLPNIQNDRRPSKGTIIERTLEYIKQTVQKEEEFKYQIEQLRKANETLYSQMVANDEFGDDDEDELITETPEDTFSYKSSPTSSPTLLNLPLLHQFEKQE
;
A
#
# COMPACT_ATOMS: atom_id res chain seq x y z
N MET A 1 -63.72 41.98 -44.67
CA MET A 1 -62.60 42.52 -43.86
C MET A 1 -62.26 41.69 -42.61
N TYR A 2 -63.20 41.00 -41.95
CA TYR A 2 -62.86 40.07 -40.85
C TYR A 2 -62.20 38.75 -41.31
N GLN A 3 -62.39 38.33 -42.57
CA GLN A 3 -61.76 37.12 -43.11
C GLN A 3 -60.26 37.29 -43.42
N GLN A 4 -59.75 38.54 -43.51
CA GLN A 4 -58.35 38.80 -43.89
C GLN A 4 -57.42 38.95 -42.67
N MET A 5 -57.97 39.14 -41.46
CA MET A 5 -57.19 39.20 -40.23
C MET A 5 -56.90 37.81 -39.62
N LEU A 6 -57.67 36.78 -39.98
CA LEU A 6 -57.47 35.41 -39.48
C LEU A 6 -56.37 34.64 -40.22
N TYR A 7 -55.96 35.07 -41.40
CA TYR A 7 -54.89 34.41 -42.17
C TYR A 7 -53.50 34.99 -41.90
N GLN A 8 -53.39 36.10 -41.16
CA GLN A 8 -52.11 36.72 -40.81
C GLN A 8 -51.68 36.43 -39.36
N GLN A 9 -52.33 35.44 -38.72
CA GLN A 9 -51.98 34.92 -37.41
C GLN A 9 -51.68 33.41 -37.51
N GLN A 10 -50.85 32.99 -38.47
CA GLN A 10 -50.39 31.59 -38.52
C GLN A 10 -48.95 31.37 -38.98
N HIS A 11 -48.15 32.43 -39.11
CA HIS A 11 -46.70 32.30 -39.28
C HIS A 11 -45.98 33.22 -38.30
N GLN A 12 -45.98 32.84 -37.02
CA GLN A 12 -44.80 33.11 -36.20
C GLN A 12 -43.85 31.92 -36.40
N PRO A 13 -42.58 32.13 -36.80
CA PRO A 13 -41.59 31.09 -36.58
C PRO A 13 -41.50 30.89 -35.07
N GLN A 14 -41.89 29.69 -34.60
CA GLN A 14 -41.52 29.26 -33.27
C GLN A 14 -40.00 29.31 -33.22
N GLN A 15 -39.47 30.11 -32.30
CA GLN A 15 -38.07 30.08 -31.89
C GLN A 15 -37.82 28.71 -31.26
N TYR A 16 -37.56 27.70 -32.08
CA TYR A 16 -36.91 26.48 -31.64
C TYR A 16 -35.44 26.80 -31.45
N GLY A 17 -34.96 26.54 -30.24
CA GLY A 17 -33.62 26.86 -29.82
C GLY A 17 -32.57 26.34 -30.80
N PHE A 18 -31.46 27.06 -30.86
CA PHE A 18 -30.19 26.61 -31.43
C PHE A 18 -29.76 25.30 -30.73
N SER A 19 -30.28 24.17 -31.19
CA SER A 19 -29.58 22.90 -31.09
C SER A 19 -28.51 22.95 -32.16
N ASN A 20 -27.27 23.20 -31.73
CA ASN A 20 -26.10 22.76 -32.47
C ASN A 20 -26.23 21.25 -32.67
N GLU A 21 -26.88 20.82 -33.75
CA GLU A 21 -26.65 19.48 -34.32
C GLU A 21 -25.25 19.52 -34.93
N THR A 22 -24.23 19.45 -34.06
CA THR A 22 -22.99 18.79 -34.44
C THR A 22 -23.42 17.38 -34.85
N ALA A 23 -23.48 17.16 -36.16
CA ALA A 23 -23.70 15.85 -36.73
C ALA A 23 -22.83 14.86 -35.95
N PHE A 24 -23.49 13.97 -35.21
CA PHE A 24 -22.86 12.84 -34.57
C PHE A 24 -22.46 11.89 -35.70
N MET A 25 -21.35 12.22 -36.34
CA MET A 25 -20.68 11.32 -37.27
C MET A 25 -19.95 10.30 -36.42
N ASP A 26 -20.35 9.04 -36.53
CA ASP A 26 -19.66 7.93 -35.90
C ASP A 26 -18.16 8.05 -36.21
N ASN A 27 -17.34 8.13 -35.16
CA ASN A 27 -15.91 8.42 -35.25
C ASN A 27 -15.16 7.42 -36.17
N ASP A 28 -15.69 6.21 -36.34
CA ASP A 28 -15.16 5.18 -37.23
C ASP A 28 -15.16 5.59 -38.72
N ASN A 29 -16.03 6.53 -39.13
CA ASN A 29 -16.14 6.97 -40.51
C ASN A 29 -15.27 8.21 -40.82
N ILE A 30 -14.95 9.01 -39.80
CA ILE A 30 -14.02 10.15 -39.92
C ILE A 30 -12.60 9.64 -40.20
N ASP A 31 -12.17 8.58 -39.51
CA ASP A 31 -10.87 7.95 -39.73
C ASP A 31 -10.76 7.31 -41.12
N LEU A 32 -11.87 6.78 -41.65
CA LEU A 32 -11.92 6.23 -43.00
C LEU A 32 -11.80 7.33 -44.06
N TYR A 33 -12.48 8.46 -43.87
CA TYR A 33 -12.46 9.59 -44.80
C TYR A 33 -11.15 10.39 -44.72
N GLN A 34 -10.58 10.56 -43.52
CA GLN A 34 -9.24 11.12 -43.35
C GLN A 34 -8.19 10.20 -43.99
N ASN A 35 -8.24 8.88 -43.79
CA ASN A 35 -7.34 7.96 -44.48
C ASN A 35 -7.54 8.01 -46.00
N TYR A 36 -8.77 8.00 -46.50
CA TYR A 36 -9.07 8.06 -47.93
C TYR A 36 -8.54 9.34 -48.58
N MET A 37 -8.64 10.48 -47.91
CA MET A 37 -8.13 11.77 -48.40
C MET A 37 -6.60 11.88 -48.29
N ILE A 38 -5.97 11.24 -47.30
CA ILE A 38 -4.50 11.19 -47.16
C ILE A 38 -3.85 10.29 -48.22
N HIS A 39 -4.50 9.18 -48.61
CA HIS A 39 -3.96 8.25 -49.62
C HIS A 39 -4.09 8.79 -51.06
N ASN A 40 -5.17 9.52 -51.36
CA ASN A 40 -5.39 10.07 -52.71
C ASN A 40 -4.46 11.25 -53.06
N ASN A 41 -3.98 12.01 -52.08
CA ASN A 41 -3.06 13.13 -52.32
C ASN A 41 -1.58 12.73 -52.37
N ASN A 42 -1.20 11.57 -51.82
CA ASN A 42 0.21 11.15 -51.75
C ASN A 42 0.70 10.28 -52.92
N CYS A 43 -0.19 9.80 -53.78
CA CYS A 43 0.18 8.83 -54.82
C CYS A 43 1.01 9.44 -55.98
N HIS A 44 1.07 10.77 -56.12
CA HIS A 44 1.66 11.41 -57.32
C HIS A 44 2.96 12.19 -57.10
N GLN A 45 3.62 12.12 -55.94
CA GLN A 45 4.81 12.95 -55.71
C GLN A 45 6.12 12.28 -55.28
N TYR A 46 6.19 10.96 -55.09
CA TYR A 46 7.47 10.33 -54.73
C TYR A 46 7.70 8.99 -55.45
N SER A 47 8.02 9.10 -56.75
CA SER A 47 8.46 7.98 -57.60
C SER A 47 9.98 7.77 -57.60
N TYR A 48 10.76 8.48 -56.78
CA TYR A 48 12.20 8.32 -56.71
C TYR A 48 12.67 8.33 -55.25
N ALA A 49 13.37 7.27 -54.83
CA ALA A 49 13.86 6.91 -53.48
C ALA A 49 12.93 6.03 -52.61
N ILE A 50 12.54 4.87 -53.14
CA ILE A 50 11.97 3.76 -52.36
C ILE A 50 13.13 2.89 -51.87
N ASP A 51 13.80 3.24 -50.75
CA ASP A 51 14.73 2.32 -50.08
C ASP A 51 14.94 2.62 -48.58
N GLN A 52 14.24 3.59 -47.99
CA GLN A 52 14.41 3.93 -46.55
C GLN A 52 13.11 4.23 -45.80
N ILE A 53 11.96 3.73 -46.26
CA ILE A 53 10.74 3.76 -45.44
C ILE A 53 10.71 2.45 -44.65
N PRO A 54 10.89 2.47 -43.31
CA PRO A 54 10.78 1.25 -42.52
C PRO A 54 9.40 0.68 -42.81
N ASP A 55 9.37 -0.56 -43.30
CA ASP A 55 8.15 -1.24 -43.71
C ASP A 55 7.15 -1.11 -42.56
N LYS A 56 5.88 -0.87 -42.89
CA LYS A 56 4.80 -0.72 -41.90
C LYS A 56 4.78 -1.93 -40.94
N ALA A 57 5.21 -3.10 -41.44
CA ALA A 57 5.46 -4.32 -40.66
C ALA A 57 6.57 -4.15 -39.60
N GLU A 58 7.71 -3.56 -39.93
CA GLU A 58 8.83 -3.32 -38.98
C GLU A 58 8.42 -2.36 -37.86
N LYS A 59 7.68 -1.29 -38.20
CA LYS A 59 7.13 -0.37 -37.20
C LYS A 59 6.10 -1.05 -36.30
N ALA A 60 5.26 -1.92 -36.85
CA ALA A 60 4.28 -2.69 -36.08
C ALA A 60 4.97 -3.69 -35.14
N GLN A 61 6.03 -4.36 -35.60
CA GLN A 61 6.82 -5.29 -34.81
C GLN A 61 7.47 -4.59 -33.61
N LYS A 62 8.16 -3.45 -33.83
CA LYS A 62 8.76 -2.66 -32.74
C LYS A 62 7.73 -2.25 -31.67
N ARG A 63 6.51 -1.89 -32.07
CA ARG A 63 5.42 -1.59 -31.12
C ARG A 63 4.95 -2.84 -30.37
N ALA A 64 4.85 -3.98 -31.04
CA ALA A 64 4.46 -5.25 -30.43
C ALA A 64 5.50 -5.70 -29.37
N GLU A 65 6.79 -5.60 -29.70
CA GLU A 65 7.89 -5.88 -28.77
C GLU A 65 7.85 -4.95 -27.56
N HIS A 66 7.71 -3.64 -27.77
CA HIS A 66 7.55 -2.68 -26.67
C HIS A 66 6.34 -3.01 -25.78
N ASN A 67 5.19 -3.35 -26.37
CA ASN A 67 3.98 -3.71 -25.64
C ASN A 67 4.16 -5.01 -24.83
N ALA A 68 4.91 -5.97 -25.35
CA ALA A 68 5.25 -7.20 -24.64
C ALA A 68 6.13 -6.91 -23.41
N ILE A 69 7.16 -6.08 -23.57
CA ILE A 69 8.06 -5.67 -22.48
C ILE A 69 7.27 -4.95 -21.38
N GLU A 70 6.44 -3.96 -21.73
CA GLU A 70 5.67 -3.22 -20.71
C GLU A 70 4.58 -4.08 -20.05
N ARG A 71 4.03 -5.08 -20.75
CA ARG A 71 3.16 -6.07 -20.13
C ARG A 71 3.91 -6.88 -19.07
N ALA A 72 5.08 -7.44 -19.40
CA ALA A 72 5.90 -8.16 -18.44
C ALA A 72 6.31 -7.30 -17.24
N ARG A 73 6.64 -6.02 -17.46
CA ARG A 73 6.93 -5.06 -16.39
C ARG A 73 5.73 -4.88 -15.45
N ARG A 74 4.53 -4.67 -16.01
CA ARG A 74 3.29 -4.49 -15.24
C ARG A 74 2.91 -5.74 -14.47
N GLU A 75 3.10 -6.93 -15.05
CA GLU A 75 2.88 -8.21 -14.37
C GLU A 75 3.83 -8.35 -13.16
N SER A 76 5.13 -8.12 -13.35
CA SER A 76 6.11 -8.14 -12.25
C SER A 76 5.73 -7.18 -11.12
N LEU A 77 5.34 -5.94 -11.46
CA LEU A 77 4.90 -4.95 -10.47
C LEU A 77 3.64 -5.40 -9.71
N ASN A 78 2.64 -5.93 -10.43
CA ASN A 78 1.41 -6.40 -9.82
C ASN A 78 1.67 -7.59 -8.88
N THR A 79 2.56 -8.51 -9.24
CA THR A 79 2.98 -9.62 -8.37
C THR A 79 3.60 -9.10 -7.07
N LYS A 80 4.49 -8.10 -7.14
CA LYS A 80 5.08 -7.48 -5.95
C LYS A 80 4.02 -6.81 -5.05
N LEU A 81 3.04 -6.11 -5.66
CA LEU A 81 1.93 -5.52 -4.90
C LEU A 81 1.06 -6.58 -4.22
N GLN A 82 0.82 -7.72 -4.86
CA GLN A 82 0.08 -8.83 -4.26
C GLN A 82 0.85 -9.47 -3.11
N GLN A 83 2.17 -9.70 -3.29
CA GLN A 83 3.04 -10.19 -2.21
C GLN A 83 3.04 -9.25 -1.01
N LEU A 84 3.09 -7.94 -1.25
CA LEU A 84 2.98 -6.94 -0.18
C LEU A 84 1.64 -7.07 0.55
N ALA A 85 0.52 -7.15 -0.16
CA ALA A 85 -0.79 -7.33 0.46
C ALA A 85 -0.87 -8.60 1.34
N LEU A 86 -0.30 -9.72 0.88
CA LEU A 86 -0.26 -10.97 1.65
C LEU A 86 0.60 -10.87 2.93
N SER A 87 1.63 -10.02 2.92
CA SER A 87 2.51 -9.82 4.08
C SER A 87 1.92 -8.92 5.18
N LEU A 88 0.87 -8.15 4.88
CA LEU A 88 0.30 -7.16 5.79
C LEU A 88 -0.79 -7.79 6.67
N PRO A 89 -0.64 -7.83 8.00
CA PRO A 89 -1.65 -8.41 8.88
C PRO A 89 -2.96 -7.60 8.91
N ASN A 90 -2.89 -6.28 8.69
CA ASN A 90 -4.03 -5.36 8.73
C ASN A 90 -4.87 -5.34 7.43
N ILE A 91 -4.58 -6.19 6.43
CA ILE A 91 -5.33 -6.25 5.17
C ILE A 91 -5.86 -7.66 4.84
N GLN A 92 -5.58 -8.67 5.68
CA GLN A 92 -5.93 -10.07 5.41
C GLN A 92 -7.44 -10.32 5.26
N ASN A 93 -8.28 -9.48 5.89
CA ASN A 93 -9.74 -9.58 5.79
C ASN A 93 -10.28 -9.02 4.47
N ASP A 94 -9.51 -8.20 3.76
CA ASP A 94 -9.91 -7.63 2.49
C ASP A 94 -9.62 -8.64 1.37
N ARG A 95 -10.66 -9.32 0.87
CA ARG A 95 -10.53 -10.36 -0.17
C ARG A 95 -9.92 -9.84 -1.49
N ARG A 96 -10.16 -8.57 -1.81
CA ARG A 96 -9.70 -7.90 -3.06
C ARG A 96 -9.31 -6.45 -2.79
N PRO A 97 -8.19 -6.21 -2.09
CA PRO A 97 -7.79 -4.85 -1.77
C PRO A 97 -7.37 -4.10 -3.02
N SER A 98 -7.74 -2.82 -3.11
CA SER A 98 -7.33 -1.96 -4.24
C SER A 98 -5.84 -1.60 -4.12
N LYS A 99 -5.21 -1.17 -5.22
CA LYS A 99 -3.81 -0.71 -5.20
C LYS A 99 -3.59 0.43 -4.19
N GLY A 100 -4.55 1.37 -4.13
CA GLY A 100 -4.51 2.47 -3.16
C GLY A 100 -4.61 1.95 -1.72
N THR A 101 -5.55 1.04 -1.46
CA THR A 101 -5.75 0.43 -0.13
C THR A 101 -4.51 -0.32 0.34
N ILE A 102 -3.84 -1.07 -0.55
CA ILE A 102 -2.59 -1.77 -0.19
C ILE A 102 -1.55 -0.75 0.28
N ILE A 103 -1.36 0.34 -0.46
CA ILE A 103 -0.38 1.39 -0.11
C ILE A 103 -0.76 2.07 1.21
N GLU A 104 -2.01 2.48 1.36
CA GLU A 104 -2.50 3.16 2.57
C GLU A 104 -2.34 2.29 3.83
N ARG A 105 -2.79 1.03 3.77
CA ARG A 105 -2.64 0.07 4.87
C ARG A 105 -1.18 -0.27 5.15
N THR A 106 -0.31 -0.26 4.15
CA THR A 106 1.14 -0.40 4.35
C THR A 106 1.69 0.75 5.19
N LEU A 107 1.34 2.00 4.84
CA LEU A 107 1.80 3.18 5.57
C LEU A 107 1.31 3.17 7.02
N GLU A 108 0.04 2.84 7.21
CA GLU A 108 -0.55 2.69 8.53
C GLU A 108 0.18 1.62 9.36
N TYR A 109 0.43 0.44 8.77
CA TYR A 109 1.11 -0.66 9.45
C TYR A 109 2.54 -0.28 9.87
N ILE A 110 3.30 0.38 9.00
CA ILE A 110 4.66 0.84 9.32
C ILE A 110 4.61 1.83 10.48
N LYS A 111 3.71 2.83 10.43
CA LYS A 111 3.57 3.82 11.49
C LYS A 111 3.24 3.18 12.84
N GLN A 112 2.27 2.26 12.86
CA GLN A 112 1.88 1.53 14.07
C GLN A 112 3.03 0.65 14.60
N THR A 113 3.79 0.02 13.70
CA THR A 113 4.91 -0.85 14.07
C THR A 113 6.04 -0.06 14.72
N VAL A 114 6.41 1.10 14.16
CA VAL A 114 7.44 1.99 14.73
C VAL A 114 7.02 2.48 16.12
N GLN A 115 5.77 2.92 16.28
CA GLN A 115 5.26 3.37 17.57
C GLN A 115 5.29 2.26 18.64
N LYS A 116 4.87 1.04 18.26
CA LYS A 116 4.93 -0.13 19.17
C LYS A 116 6.38 -0.51 19.52
N GLU A 117 7.30 -0.38 18.58
CA GLU A 117 8.71 -0.65 18.83
C GLU A 117 9.29 0.32 19.88
N GLU A 118 8.96 1.61 19.80
CA GLU A 118 9.34 2.61 20.80
C GLU A 118 8.75 2.28 22.18
N GLU A 119 7.47 1.91 22.22
CA GLU A 119 6.80 1.50 23.45
C GLU A 119 7.47 0.27 24.09
N PHE A 120 7.77 -0.76 23.29
CA PHE A 120 8.46 -1.95 23.79
C PHE A 120 9.87 -1.65 24.28
N LYS A 121 10.63 -0.78 23.60
CA LYS A 121 11.94 -0.33 24.08
C LYS A 121 11.83 0.34 25.43
N TYR A 122 10.85 1.24 25.59
CA TYR A 122 10.59 1.89 26.87
C TYR A 122 10.23 0.87 27.96
N GLN A 123 9.32 -0.06 27.70
CA GLN A 123 8.95 -1.11 28.67
C GLN A 123 10.15 -1.98 29.08
N ILE A 124 10.99 -2.37 28.12
CA ILE A 124 12.23 -3.13 28.39
C ILE A 124 13.17 -2.33 29.29
N GLU A 125 13.34 -1.02 29.04
CA GLU A 125 14.18 -0.16 29.88
C GLU A 125 13.65 -0.06 31.31
N GLN A 126 12.34 0.13 31.47
CA GLN A 126 11.70 0.20 32.78
C GLN A 126 11.85 -1.11 33.55
N LEU A 127 11.66 -2.26 32.88
CA LEU A 127 11.89 -3.58 33.48
C LEU A 127 13.35 -3.79 33.89
N ARG A 128 14.31 -3.32 33.08
CA ARG A 128 15.74 -3.39 33.42
C ARG A 128 16.06 -2.60 34.69
N LYS A 129 15.57 -1.36 34.79
CA LYS A 129 15.76 -0.52 36.00
C LYS A 129 15.10 -1.12 37.24
N ALA A 130 13.90 -1.66 37.09
CA ALA A 130 13.21 -2.34 38.18
C ALA A 130 14.00 -3.57 38.66
N ASN A 131 14.48 -4.39 37.72
CA ASN A 131 15.32 -5.54 38.05
C ASN A 131 16.62 -5.11 38.74
N GLU A 132 17.32 -4.10 38.22
CA GLU A 132 18.55 -3.57 38.84
C GLU A 132 18.29 -3.12 40.28
N THR A 133 17.19 -2.39 40.50
CA THR A 133 16.79 -1.95 41.85
C THR A 133 16.52 -3.13 42.78
N LEU A 134 15.83 -4.16 42.30
CA LEU A 134 15.56 -5.38 43.07
C LEU A 134 16.85 -6.14 43.40
N TYR A 135 17.78 -6.27 42.44
CA TYR A 135 19.07 -6.89 42.67
C TYR A 135 19.90 -6.12 43.71
N SER A 136 19.95 -4.79 43.62
CA SER A 136 20.63 -3.97 44.63
C SER A 136 20.01 -4.13 46.02
N GLN A 137 18.69 -4.24 46.12
CA GLN A 137 18.01 -4.50 47.40
C GLN A 137 18.32 -5.88 47.95
N MET A 138 18.37 -6.92 47.12
CA MET A 138 18.73 -8.27 47.56
C MET A 138 20.16 -8.31 48.10
N VAL A 139 21.12 -7.76 47.36
CA VAL A 139 22.53 -7.70 47.79
C VAL A 139 22.67 -6.90 49.10
N ALA A 140 21.99 -5.77 49.22
CA ALA A 140 22.04 -4.95 50.45
C ALA A 140 21.40 -5.64 51.67
N ASN A 141 20.38 -6.49 51.46
CA ASN A 141 19.78 -7.28 52.53
C ASN A 141 20.68 -8.47 52.94
N ASP A 142 21.43 -9.05 52.00
CA ASP A 142 22.41 -10.10 52.28
C ASP A 142 23.65 -9.55 53.01
N GLU A 143 24.00 -8.26 52.86
CA GLU A 143 25.09 -7.60 53.61
C GLU A 143 24.74 -7.28 55.09
N PHE A 144 23.49 -7.44 55.51
CA PHE A 144 23.03 -7.19 56.90
C PHE A 144 22.58 -8.47 57.63
N GLY A 145 22.68 -9.64 56.99
CA GLY A 145 22.54 -10.95 57.61
C GLY A 145 23.92 -11.55 57.88
N ASP A 146 24.19 -11.84 59.16
CA ASP A 146 25.31 -12.64 59.68
C ASP A 146 26.63 -11.88 60.00
N ASP A 147 26.56 -11.05 61.05
CA ASP A 147 27.48 -11.22 62.19
C ASP A 147 27.09 -12.54 62.90
N ASP A 148 27.46 -13.69 62.34
CA ASP A 148 27.64 -14.92 63.10
C ASP A 148 28.65 -15.80 62.33
N GLU A 149 29.73 -16.13 63.03
CA GLU A 149 30.83 -17.01 62.63
C GLU A 149 30.32 -18.30 61.96
N ASP A 150 30.82 -18.67 60.77
CA ASP A 150 31.49 -19.95 60.54
C ASP A 150 31.87 -20.22 59.06
N GLU A 151 33.12 -20.67 58.92
CA GLU A 151 33.66 -21.60 57.91
C GLU A 151 33.96 -21.12 56.47
N LEU A 152 35.23 -20.77 56.28
CA LEU A 152 35.96 -20.75 55.02
C LEU A 152 35.92 -22.13 54.33
N ILE A 153 35.04 -22.30 53.34
CA ILE A 153 35.15 -23.41 52.37
C ILE A 153 35.87 -22.88 51.12
N THR A 154 37.19 -23.06 51.10
CA THR A 154 37.97 -23.06 49.86
C THR A 154 37.74 -24.39 49.15
N GLU A 155 36.82 -24.48 48.18
CA GLU A 155 36.86 -25.57 47.20
C GLU A 155 36.67 -25.07 45.77
N THR A 156 37.58 -25.58 44.95
CA THR A 156 37.86 -25.34 43.54
C THR A 156 36.74 -25.79 42.60
N PRO A 157 36.72 -25.33 41.33
CA PRO A 157 35.59 -25.55 40.43
C PRO A 157 35.60 -26.96 39.85
N GLU A 158 34.62 -27.78 40.20
CA GLU A 158 34.29 -28.99 39.44
C GLU A 158 32.94 -28.82 38.75
N ASP A 159 32.99 -28.88 37.42
CA ASP A 159 31.86 -29.03 36.52
C ASP A 159 31.00 -30.22 36.95
N THR A 160 29.77 -29.98 37.40
CA THR A 160 28.74 -31.03 37.35
C THR A 160 27.38 -30.43 37.05
N PHE A 161 26.98 -30.55 35.78
CA PHE A 161 25.66 -30.17 35.27
C PHE A 161 24.55 -31.06 35.88
N SER A 162 24.06 -30.63 37.03
CA SER A 162 23.01 -31.16 37.91
C SER A 162 21.55 -30.74 37.68
N TYR A 163 20.93 -30.82 36.49
CA TYR A 163 19.50 -30.42 36.38
C TYR A 163 18.57 -31.40 37.12
N LYS A 164 18.22 -31.09 38.36
CA LYS A 164 17.05 -31.68 39.02
C LYS A 164 15.89 -30.69 38.94
N SER A 165 14.91 -31.07 38.13
CA SER A 165 13.65 -30.36 37.90
C SER A 165 12.81 -30.31 39.17
N SER A 166 12.18 -29.16 39.42
CA SER A 166 10.95 -29.05 40.20
C SER A 166 10.00 -28.05 39.52
N PRO A 167 8.68 -28.26 39.61
CA PRO A 167 7.72 -27.59 38.75
C PRO A 167 7.29 -26.27 39.38
N THR A 168 7.74 -25.14 38.85
CA THR A 168 7.14 -23.85 39.18
C THR A 168 6.20 -23.45 38.05
N SER A 169 4.91 -23.55 38.36
CA SER A 169 3.81 -23.00 37.58
C SER A 169 4.09 -21.54 37.24
N SER A 170 4.49 -21.28 35.99
CA SER A 170 4.65 -19.93 35.48
C SER A 170 3.29 -19.21 35.49
N PRO A 171 3.17 -17.99 36.04
CA PRO A 171 2.01 -17.19 35.79
C PRO A 171 2.05 -16.77 34.31
N THR A 172 1.04 -17.19 33.56
CA THR A 172 0.81 -16.75 32.19
C THR A 172 0.70 -15.22 32.16
N LEU A 173 1.35 -14.56 31.20
CA LEU A 173 1.30 -13.11 30.93
C LEU A 173 -0.10 -12.56 30.59
N LEU A 174 -1.16 -13.30 30.90
CA LEU A 174 -2.55 -12.97 30.62
C LEU A 174 -3.32 -12.45 31.85
N ASN A 175 -2.68 -12.29 33.01
CA ASN A 175 -3.41 -11.97 34.25
C ASN A 175 -2.76 -10.88 35.12
N LEU A 176 -2.29 -9.79 34.51
CA LEU A 176 -2.07 -8.54 35.25
C LEU A 176 -3.33 -7.65 35.15
N PRO A 177 -3.79 -7.05 36.26
CA PRO A 177 -4.95 -6.17 36.25
C PRO A 177 -4.64 -4.92 35.42
N LEU A 178 -5.55 -4.63 34.50
CA LEU A 178 -5.59 -3.42 33.70
C LEU A 178 -5.60 -2.20 34.63
N LEU A 179 -4.46 -1.53 34.79
CA LEU A 179 -4.38 -0.27 35.53
C LEU A 179 -4.99 0.82 34.64
N HIS A 180 -6.32 0.92 34.73
CA HIS A 180 -7.09 2.07 34.33
C HIS A 180 -6.64 3.30 35.13
N GLN A 181 -6.75 4.46 34.46
CA GLN A 181 -6.63 5.84 34.95
C GLN A 181 -5.22 6.44 34.91
N PHE A 182 -5.02 7.35 33.94
CA PHE A 182 -5.00 8.77 34.32
C PHE A 182 -5.81 9.60 33.31
N GLU A 183 -6.90 10.16 33.83
CA GLU A 183 -7.56 11.38 33.41
C GLU A 183 -6.56 12.46 32.99
N LYS A 184 -6.82 13.10 31.83
CA LYS A 184 -6.53 14.52 31.67
C LYS A 184 -7.86 15.24 31.49
N GLN A 185 -8.29 15.89 32.57
CA GLN A 185 -9.20 17.02 32.52
C GLN A 185 -8.38 18.28 32.24
N GLU A 186 -9.03 19.18 31.48
CA GLU A 186 -8.65 20.53 31.03
C GLU A 186 -7.62 20.67 29.90
#